data_AF-A0A4Y8RIV7-F1
#
_entry.id   AF-A0A4Y8RIV7-F1
#
_cell.length_a   1.000
_cell.length_b   1.000
_cell.length_c   1.000
_cell.angle_alpha   90.00
_cell.angle_beta   90.00
_cell.angle_gamma   90.00
#
_symmetry.space_group_name_H-M   'P 1'
#
loop_
_entity.id
_entity.type
_entity.pdbx_description
1 polymer ?
#
loop_
_entity_poly.entity_id
_entity_poly.type
_entity_poly.pdbx_seq_one_letter_code
_entity_poly.pdbx_strand_id
1 'polypeptide(L)'
;MTSIITNVAAMTALQTLQQTNKAMEETQNKISTGYRVSEAKDNAAYWSIATGMRSDNSAMSAVYDSLGIGEATVDAAYTGLASAKDVLDEIKAKLTAGSADGVDKAKVQDEISALQQQLQTIAESSSFSGQNWLSTGSSSSLTKEIVSSLSRDSSGSLTVGSISVDITNIRLFSDDGAGTNTGILNKTIDLTQYTNTSGVAATVETTAVSFSNTDDLVTFSVKQGGAAAKTVEITDQTLLDAGLTDTTIRSNADLAAVLKQALKDADVTGIDVTIDGSDNVVFSSTDTFSLGDAAATGTTGITAGSLGLNTTAATTSTATAGAISLMDIDISLGSITAADVNNYIRVVDKALSEVTTAASTLGAIQNRVDMQKGFVSKLMDTIDKGVGTLVDADMTEESTRLKALQTQQQLGVQALSIANTSSQAIMQLFQN
;
A
#
# COMPACT_ATOMS: atom_id res chain seq x y z
N MET A 1 -78.98 48.67 -13.24
CA MET A 1 -78.78 49.43 -11.98
C MET A 1 -77.49 50.24 -12.10
N THR A 2 -77.56 51.43 -12.67
CA THR A 2 -76.44 52.37 -12.79
C THR A 2 -76.38 53.22 -11.52
N SER A 3 -75.38 52.97 -10.66
CA SER A 3 -75.09 53.79 -9.49
C SER A 3 -73.99 54.79 -9.85
N ILE A 4 -74.19 56.07 -9.53
CA ILE A 4 -73.18 57.14 -9.76
C ILE A 4 -72.11 57.12 -8.66
N ILE A 5 -72.44 56.59 -7.48
CA ILE A 5 -71.56 56.60 -6.30
C ILE A 5 -70.61 55.39 -6.30
N THR A 6 -71.00 54.27 -6.92
CA THR A 6 -70.23 53.02 -6.93
C THR A 6 -70.10 52.48 -8.35
N ASN A 7 -68.88 52.54 -8.90
CA ASN A 7 -68.55 51.93 -10.19
C ASN A 7 -68.11 50.47 -9.99
N VAL A 8 -69.09 49.56 -10.03
CA VAL A 8 -68.84 48.12 -9.87
C VAL A 8 -67.94 47.55 -10.97
N ALA A 9 -68.03 48.07 -12.20
CA ALA A 9 -67.17 47.64 -13.31
C ALA A 9 -65.69 48.01 -13.08
N ALA A 10 -65.43 49.22 -12.57
CA ALA A 10 -64.08 49.65 -12.21
C ALA A 10 -63.52 48.89 -11.00
N MET A 11 -64.34 48.55 -10.00
CA MET A 11 -63.90 47.73 -8.87
C MET A 11 -63.51 46.30 -9.28
N THR A 12 -64.30 45.67 -10.15
CA THR A 12 -63.95 44.35 -10.70
C THR A 12 -62.68 44.41 -11.55
N ALA A 13 -62.55 45.44 -12.41
CA ALA A 13 -61.34 45.65 -13.20
C ALA A 13 -60.09 45.89 -12.32
N LEU A 14 -60.24 46.64 -11.22
CA LEU A 14 -59.16 46.88 -10.26
C LEU A 14 -58.78 45.59 -9.52
N GLN A 15 -59.74 44.77 -9.11
CA GLN A 15 -59.48 43.49 -8.46
C GLN A 15 -58.74 42.53 -9.40
N THR A 16 -59.14 42.47 -10.68
CA THR A 16 -58.41 41.70 -11.71
C THR A 16 -57.00 42.26 -11.92
N LEU A 17 -56.83 43.58 -12.00
CA LEU A 17 -55.51 44.20 -12.14
C LEU A 17 -54.58 43.92 -10.95
N GLN A 18 -55.10 43.97 -9.72
CA GLN A 18 -54.35 43.61 -8.51
C GLN A 18 -53.94 42.13 -8.52
N GLN A 19 -54.82 41.23 -8.99
CA GLN A 19 -54.48 39.81 -9.18
C GLN A 19 -53.40 39.61 -10.24
N THR A 20 -53.49 40.31 -11.39
CA THR A 20 -52.46 40.27 -12.44
C THR A 20 -51.12 40.81 -11.94
N ASN A 21 -51.12 41.91 -11.19
CA ASN A 21 -49.90 42.48 -10.60
C ASN A 21 -49.25 41.51 -9.60
N LYS A 22 -50.05 40.88 -8.73
CA LYS A 22 -49.54 39.87 -7.80
C LYS A 22 -48.93 38.67 -8.53
N ALA A 23 -49.63 38.14 -9.54
CA ALA A 23 -49.11 37.03 -10.35
C ALA A 23 -47.83 37.40 -11.12
N MET A 24 -47.71 38.66 -11.55
CA MET A 24 -46.51 39.16 -12.23
C MET A 24 -45.33 39.29 -11.29
N GLU A 25 -45.55 39.70 -10.04
CA GLU A 25 -44.53 39.76 -8.99
C GLU A 25 -44.06 38.35 -8.62
N GLU A 26 -44.98 37.39 -8.47
CA GLU A 26 -44.64 35.98 -8.23
C GLU A 26 -43.81 35.38 -9.38
N THR A 27 -44.21 35.57 -10.64
CA THR A 27 -43.42 35.09 -11.80
C THR A 27 -42.07 35.82 -11.91
N GLN A 28 -42.00 37.12 -11.60
CA GLN A 28 -40.71 37.84 -11.53
C GLN A 28 -39.79 37.26 -10.46
N ASN A 29 -40.33 36.93 -9.28
CA ASN A 29 -39.56 36.31 -8.20
C ASN A 29 -39.04 34.92 -8.61
N LYS A 30 -39.86 34.11 -9.29
CA LYS A 30 -39.43 32.80 -9.81
C LYS A 30 -38.36 32.91 -10.90
N ILE A 31 -38.49 33.87 -11.82
CA ILE A 31 -37.47 34.12 -12.85
C ILE A 31 -36.18 34.63 -12.21
N SER A 32 -36.28 35.51 -11.20
CA SER A 32 -35.12 36.07 -10.51
C SER A 32 -34.38 35.05 -9.65
N THR A 33 -35.10 34.13 -9.01
CA THR A 33 -34.51 33.10 -8.13
C THR A 33 -34.15 31.83 -8.88
N GLY A 34 -34.71 31.59 -10.06
CA GLY A 34 -34.59 30.33 -10.79
C GLY A 34 -35.44 29.20 -10.22
N TYR A 35 -36.12 29.40 -9.09
CA TYR A 35 -36.83 28.36 -8.35
C TYR A 35 -38.35 28.55 -8.44
N ARG A 36 -39.06 27.44 -8.62
CA ARG A 36 -40.52 27.33 -8.50
C ARG A 36 -40.97 27.37 -7.03
N VAL A 37 -40.14 26.87 -6.12
CA VAL A 37 -40.38 26.83 -4.66
C VAL A 37 -39.17 27.43 -3.94
N SER A 38 -39.16 28.75 -3.74
CA SER A 38 -38.01 29.43 -3.11
C SER A 38 -38.10 29.40 -1.59
N GLU A 39 -39.31 29.55 -1.05
CA GLU A 39 -39.57 29.61 0.39
C GLU A 39 -40.50 28.49 0.87
N ALA A 40 -40.46 28.19 2.17
CA ALA A 40 -41.38 27.23 2.79
C ALA A 40 -42.87 27.61 2.63
N LYS A 41 -43.16 28.90 2.39
CA LYS A 41 -44.51 29.41 2.12
C LYS A 41 -45.06 28.96 0.77
N ASP A 42 -44.18 28.75 -0.23
CA ASP A 42 -44.60 28.36 -1.58
C ASP A 42 -45.06 26.90 -1.59
N ASN A 43 -44.28 26.02 -0.96
CA ASN A 43 -44.66 24.64 -0.69
C ASN A 43 -43.77 24.01 0.40
N ALA A 44 -44.29 23.90 1.62
CA ALA A 44 -43.51 23.41 2.77
C ALA A 44 -42.95 21.99 2.59
N ALA A 45 -43.70 21.11 1.92
CA ALA A 45 -43.28 19.71 1.73
C ALA A 45 -42.09 19.61 0.75
N TYR A 46 -42.21 20.20 -0.45
CA TYR A 46 -41.12 20.18 -1.42
C TYR A 46 -39.90 20.96 -0.93
N TRP A 47 -40.12 22.10 -0.26
CA TRP A 47 -39.03 22.89 0.30
C TRP A 47 -38.25 22.14 1.39
N SER A 48 -38.92 21.43 2.30
CA SER A 48 -38.25 20.66 3.35
C SER A 48 -37.44 19.49 2.80
N ILE A 49 -38.01 18.75 1.83
CA ILE A 49 -37.31 17.61 1.20
C ILE A 49 -36.08 18.12 0.41
N ALA A 50 -36.25 19.18 -0.38
CA ALA A 50 -35.17 19.78 -1.16
C ALA A 50 -34.07 20.38 -0.27
N THR A 51 -34.42 21.00 0.85
CA THR A 51 -33.43 21.53 1.81
C THR A 51 -32.65 20.40 2.48
N GLY A 52 -33.32 19.31 2.85
CA GLY A 52 -32.66 18.09 3.35
C GLY A 52 -31.68 17.51 2.33
N MET A 53 -32.11 17.36 1.08
CA MET A 53 -31.24 16.86 0.00
C MET A 53 -30.07 17.79 -0.33
N ARG A 54 -30.25 19.12 -0.31
CA ARG A 54 -29.14 20.09 -0.45
C ARG A 54 -28.14 20.00 0.70
N SER A 55 -28.64 19.80 1.92
CA SER A 55 -27.79 19.55 3.09
C SER A 55 -27.01 18.25 2.94
N ASP A 56 -27.65 17.19 2.45
CA ASP A 56 -26.99 15.91 2.17
C ASP A 56 -25.92 16.07 1.10
N ASN A 57 -26.21 16.81 0.01
CA ASN A 57 -25.23 17.09 -1.04
C ASN A 57 -24.02 17.87 -0.50
N SER A 58 -24.26 18.88 0.35
CA SER A 58 -23.17 19.63 1.00
C SER A 58 -22.30 18.74 1.89
N ALA A 59 -22.92 17.81 2.61
CA ALA A 59 -22.20 16.86 3.44
C ALA A 59 -21.44 15.80 2.60
N MET A 60 -21.99 15.38 1.46
CA MET A 60 -21.30 14.53 0.49
C MET A 60 -20.10 15.24 -0.16
N SER A 61 -20.19 16.56 -0.39
CA SER A 61 -19.05 17.36 -0.86
C SER A 61 -17.90 17.33 0.15
N ALA A 62 -18.20 17.47 1.45
CA ALA A 62 -17.18 17.33 2.49
C ALA A 62 -16.57 15.92 2.54
N VAL A 63 -17.35 14.87 2.28
CA VAL A 63 -16.83 13.49 2.13
C VAL A 63 -15.95 13.38 0.89
N TYR A 64 -16.32 13.99 -0.23
CA TYR A 64 -15.53 14.01 -1.45
C TYR A 64 -14.16 14.68 -1.24
N ASP A 65 -14.14 15.82 -0.55
CA ASP A 65 -12.90 16.51 -0.19
C ASP A 65 -12.04 15.65 0.75
N SER A 66 -12.66 15.00 1.74
CA SER A 66 -11.95 14.09 2.64
C SER A 66 -11.39 12.86 1.94
N LEU A 67 -12.10 12.31 0.93
CA LEU A 67 -11.60 11.24 0.07
C LEU A 67 -10.41 11.73 -0.76
N GLY A 68 -10.41 12.97 -1.24
CA GLY A 68 -9.28 13.58 -1.94
C GLY A 68 -8.04 13.75 -1.05
N ILE A 69 -8.24 14.13 0.22
CA ILE A 69 -7.15 14.15 1.22
C ILE A 69 -6.64 12.72 1.46
N GLY A 70 -7.54 11.74 1.58
CA GLY A 70 -7.19 10.33 1.74
C GLY A 70 -6.38 9.78 0.56
N GLU A 71 -6.79 10.08 -0.67
CA GLU A 71 -6.06 9.74 -1.90
C GLU A 71 -4.64 10.33 -1.88
N ALA A 72 -4.50 11.62 -1.55
CA ALA A 72 -3.20 12.27 -1.47
C ALA A 72 -2.30 11.67 -0.37
N THR A 73 -2.85 11.23 0.76
CA THR A 73 -2.07 10.51 1.78
C THR A 73 -1.60 9.13 1.30
N VAL A 74 -2.43 8.41 0.55
CA VAL A 74 -2.09 7.10 -0.04
C VAL A 74 -1.02 7.27 -1.13
N ASP A 75 -1.15 8.30 -1.96
CA ASP A 75 -0.21 8.61 -3.04
C ASP A 75 1.17 9.03 -2.51
N ALA A 76 1.22 9.83 -1.45
CA ALA A 76 2.47 10.17 -0.77
C ALA A 76 3.19 8.93 -0.23
N ALA A 77 2.44 8.00 0.39
CA ALA A 77 3.00 6.73 0.85
C ALA A 77 3.45 5.82 -0.31
N TYR A 78 2.69 5.77 -1.42
CA TYR A 78 3.06 4.99 -2.60
C TYR A 78 4.35 5.52 -3.25
N THR A 79 4.48 6.83 -3.41
CA THR A 79 5.68 7.49 -3.94
C THR A 79 6.92 7.23 -3.07
N GLY A 80 6.73 7.25 -1.74
CA GLY A 80 7.77 6.88 -0.79
C GLY A 80 8.23 5.43 -0.93
N LEU A 81 7.30 4.48 -1.07
CA LEU A 81 7.63 3.06 -1.31
C LEU A 81 8.35 2.84 -2.65
N ALA A 82 7.92 3.52 -3.71
CA ALA A 82 8.58 3.43 -5.01
C ALA A 82 10.03 3.91 -4.94
N SER A 83 10.26 5.06 -4.29
CA SER A 83 11.62 5.59 -4.07
C SER A 83 12.45 4.68 -3.18
N ALA A 84 11.86 4.11 -2.14
CA ALA A 84 12.53 3.15 -1.26
C ALA A 84 12.93 1.87 -2.00
N LYS A 85 12.09 1.39 -2.93
CA LYS A 85 12.40 0.24 -3.79
C LYS A 85 13.64 0.51 -4.64
N ASP A 86 13.74 1.67 -5.26
CA ASP A 86 14.89 2.01 -6.12
C ASP A 86 16.21 2.07 -5.32
N VAL A 87 16.17 2.62 -4.10
CA VAL A 87 17.33 2.62 -3.19
C VAL A 87 17.69 1.21 -2.72
N LEU A 88 16.70 0.34 -2.47
CA LEU A 88 16.95 -1.07 -2.13
C LEU A 88 17.63 -1.83 -3.27
N ASP A 89 17.23 -1.57 -4.53
CA ASP A 89 17.88 -2.15 -5.71
C ASP A 89 19.35 -1.69 -5.80
N GLU A 90 19.64 -0.43 -5.44
CA GLU A 90 21.01 0.09 -5.38
C GLU A 90 21.83 -0.58 -4.26
N ILE A 91 21.25 -0.74 -3.05
CA ILE A 91 21.90 -1.46 -1.94
C ILE A 91 22.23 -2.90 -2.35
N LYS A 92 21.31 -3.59 -3.04
CA LYS A 92 21.55 -4.93 -3.57
C LYS A 92 22.73 -4.95 -4.54
N ALA A 93 22.80 -3.98 -5.45
CA ALA A 93 23.91 -3.87 -6.40
C ALA A 93 25.25 -3.63 -5.69
N LYS A 94 25.28 -2.78 -4.66
CA LYS A 94 26.47 -2.51 -3.84
C LYS A 94 26.92 -3.73 -3.04
N LEU A 95 25.99 -4.46 -2.41
CA LEU A 95 26.28 -5.71 -1.72
C LEU A 95 26.84 -6.78 -2.68
N THR A 96 26.28 -6.86 -3.89
CA THR A 96 26.79 -7.79 -4.91
C THR A 96 28.22 -7.42 -5.31
N ALA A 97 28.50 -6.13 -5.53
CA ALA A 97 29.86 -5.67 -5.84
C ALA A 97 30.84 -5.89 -4.67
N GLY A 98 30.39 -5.70 -3.43
CA GLY A 98 31.17 -5.93 -2.20
C GLY A 98 31.49 -7.39 -1.91
N SER A 99 30.86 -8.34 -2.62
CA SER A 99 31.15 -9.77 -2.48
C SER A 99 32.38 -10.24 -3.28
N ALA A 100 32.86 -9.44 -4.24
CA ALA A 100 34.00 -9.79 -5.08
C ALA A 100 35.34 -9.72 -4.33
N ASP A 101 36.21 -10.71 -4.57
CA ASP A 101 37.55 -10.75 -3.99
C ASP A 101 38.39 -9.56 -4.48
N GLY A 102 39.03 -8.86 -3.54
CA GLY A 102 39.86 -7.67 -3.82
C GLY A 102 39.14 -6.33 -3.71
N VAL A 103 37.85 -6.30 -3.35
CA VAL A 103 37.10 -5.06 -3.09
C VAL A 103 37.32 -4.55 -1.66
N ASP A 104 37.45 -3.24 -1.50
CA ASP A 104 37.52 -2.55 -0.20
C ASP A 104 36.13 -2.48 0.44
N LYS A 105 35.80 -3.50 1.23
CA LYS A 105 34.47 -3.65 1.87
C LYS A 105 34.11 -2.49 2.79
N ALA A 106 35.09 -1.80 3.39
CA ALA A 106 34.82 -0.65 4.25
C ALA A 106 34.27 0.53 3.44
N LYS A 107 34.83 0.81 2.26
CA LYS A 107 34.31 1.87 1.38
C LYS A 107 32.93 1.54 0.81
N VAL A 108 32.69 0.28 0.46
CA VAL A 108 31.36 -0.16 0.00
C VAL A 108 30.34 -0.07 1.15
N GLN A 109 30.74 -0.35 2.39
CA GLN A 109 29.88 -0.15 3.56
C GLN A 109 29.53 1.32 3.77
N ASP A 110 30.46 2.27 3.59
CA ASP A 110 30.15 3.71 3.69
C ASP A 110 29.05 4.11 2.70
N GLU A 111 29.10 3.59 1.47
CA GLU A 111 28.06 3.81 0.47
C GLU A 111 26.71 3.16 0.87
N ILE A 112 26.74 1.93 1.39
CA ILE A 112 25.54 1.23 1.88
C ILE A 112 24.91 2.00 3.05
N SER A 113 25.70 2.50 3.99
CA SER A 113 25.22 3.29 5.11
C SER A 113 24.62 4.63 4.68
N ALA A 114 25.15 5.27 3.64
CA ALA A 114 24.52 6.45 3.05
C ALA A 114 23.14 6.12 2.43
N LEU A 115 23.04 4.99 1.71
CA LEU A 115 21.77 4.53 1.13
C LEU A 115 20.75 4.13 2.22
N GLN A 116 21.19 3.51 3.31
CA GLN A 116 20.35 3.22 4.48
C GLN A 116 19.79 4.51 5.11
N GLN A 117 20.61 5.56 5.26
CA GLN A 117 20.15 6.88 5.73
C GLN A 117 19.18 7.55 4.75
N GLN A 118 19.40 7.37 3.45
CA GLN A 118 18.48 7.86 2.43
C GLN A 118 17.11 7.15 2.53
N LEU A 119 17.07 5.84 2.78
CA LEU A 119 15.82 5.11 3.04
C LEU A 119 15.06 5.69 4.23
N GLN A 120 15.76 5.99 5.32
CA GLN A 120 15.17 6.64 6.49
C GLN A 120 14.59 8.01 6.13
N THR A 121 15.34 8.83 5.40
CA THR A 121 14.90 10.16 4.95
C THR A 121 13.67 10.08 4.04
N ILE A 122 13.63 9.12 3.11
CA ILE A 122 12.46 8.88 2.25
C ILE A 122 11.24 8.51 3.09
N ALA A 123 11.40 7.58 4.04
CA ALA A 123 10.31 7.15 4.89
C ALA A 123 9.78 8.28 5.77
N GLU A 124 10.65 9.12 6.35
CA GLU A 124 10.27 10.26 7.20
C GLU A 124 9.65 11.41 6.41
N SER A 125 10.14 11.68 5.19
CA SER A 125 9.64 12.76 4.32
C SER A 125 8.34 12.43 3.61
N SER A 126 7.94 11.15 3.54
CA SER A 126 6.68 10.67 2.94
C SER A 126 5.46 10.97 3.82
N SER A 127 5.30 12.23 4.19
CA SER A 127 4.20 12.73 5.02
C SER A 127 3.26 13.62 4.20
N PHE A 128 1.96 13.51 4.46
CA PHE A 128 0.94 14.39 3.88
C PHE A 128 -0.03 14.82 4.98
N SER A 129 -0.33 16.13 5.04
CA SER A 129 -1.21 16.72 6.06
C SER A 129 -0.83 16.34 7.51
N GLY A 130 0.47 16.18 7.79
CA GLY A 130 1.01 15.81 9.11
C GLY A 130 0.91 14.33 9.46
N GLN A 131 0.40 13.49 8.56
CA GLN A 131 0.31 12.04 8.73
C GLN A 131 1.40 11.37 7.88
N ASN A 132 2.13 10.44 8.48
CA ASN A 132 3.10 9.58 7.78
C ASN A 132 2.70 8.12 8.01
N TRP A 133 2.55 7.36 6.92
CA TRP A 133 2.13 5.96 6.94
C TRP A 133 3.32 4.99 6.80
N LEU A 134 4.48 5.49 6.36
CA LEU A 134 5.70 4.71 6.16
C LEU A 134 6.61 4.71 7.40
N SER A 135 6.56 5.78 8.21
CA SER A 135 7.26 5.89 9.48
C SER A 135 6.26 6.28 10.57
N THR A 136 5.94 5.34 11.46
CA THR A 136 4.88 5.53 12.47
C THR A 136 5.39 5.88 13.85
N GLY A 137 6.72 5.97 14.05
CA GLY A 137 7.32 6.07 15.39
C GLY A 137 6.71 5.04 16.35
N SER A 138 6.42 5.48 17.58
CA SER A 138 5.80 4.70 18.66
C SER A 138 4.28 4.73 18.71
N SER A 139 3.64 5.13 17.60
CA SER A 139 2.18 5.08 17.49
C SER A 139 1.66 3.64 17.50
N SER A 140 0.86 3.29 18.51
CA SER A 140 0.14 2.01 18.60
C SER A 140 -1.11 1.95 17.70
N SER A 141 -1.54 3.07 17.13
CA SER A 141 -2.65 3.13 16.17
C SER A 141 -2.16 2.86 14.75
N LEU A 142 -2.31 1.59 14.34
CA LEU A 142 -1.88 1.07 13.04
C LEU A 142 -3.00 0.94 12.01
N THR A 143 -4.24 1.22 12.42
CA THR A 143 -5.36 1.33 11.50
C THR A 143 -5.61 2.81 11.21
N LYS A 144 -5.44 3.22 9.96
CA LYS A 144 -5.78 4.57 9.48
C LYS A 144 -7.15 4.51 8.81
N GLU A 145 -7.95 5.55 9.00
CA GLU A 145 -9.31 5.62 8.48
C GLU A 145 -9.41 6.76 7.47
N ILE A 146 -9.87 6.45 6.26
CA ILE A 146 -10.27 7.46 5.26
C ILE A 146 -11.80 7.54 5.29
N VAL A 147 -12.37 8.72 5.49
CA VAL A 147 -13.82 8.92 5.40
C VAL A 147 -14.28 8.58 3.98
N SER A 148 -15.25 7.68 3.84
CA SER A 148 -15.63 7.12 2.54
C SER A 148 -17.04 7.44 2.10
N SER A 149 -17.97 7.54 3.05
CA SER A 149 -19.38 7.71 2.75
C SER A 149 -20.13 8.37 3.89
N LEU A 150 -21.23 9.00 3.52
CA LEU A 150 -22.25 9.44 4.45
C LEU A 150 -23.53 8.69 4.08
N SER A 151 -24.13 7.99 5.03
CA SER A 151 -25.42 7.34 4.82
C SER A 151 -26.42 7.78 5.87
N ARG A 152 -27.66 8.00 5.44
CA ARG A 152 -28.77 8.38 6.31
C ARG A 152 -29.65 7.16 6.51
N ASP A 153 -29.86 6.77 7.77
CA ASP A 153 -30.77 5.66 8.09
C ASP A 153 -32.25 6.07 7.95
N SER A 154 -33.16 5.09 8.05
CA SER A 154 -34.61 5.32 7.99
C SER A 154 -35.16 6.16 9.15
N SER A 155 -34.36 6.40 10.18
CA SER A 155 -34.69 7.25 11.34
C SER A 155 -34.14 8.68 11.19
N GLY A 156 -33.46 8.98 10.08
CA GLY A 156 -32.88 10.28 9.79
C GLY A 156 -31.51 10.51 10.44
N SER A 157 -30.91 9.51 11.07
CA SER A 157 -29.56 9.60 11.65
C SER A 157 -28.49 9.50 10.56
N LEU A 158 -27.47 10.34 10.65
CA LEU A 158 -26.33 10.33 9.76
C LEU A 158 -25.23 9.41 10.32
N THR A 159 -24.77 8.46 9.51
CA THR A 159 -23.62 7.62 9.80
C THR A 159 -22.52 7.87 8.78
N VAL A 160 -21.29 7.98 9.26
CA VAL A 160 -20.10 8.16 8.42
C VAL A 160 -19.45 6.78 8.25
N GLY A 161 -19.34 6.32 7.00
CA GLY A 161 -18.57 5.15 6.65
C GLY A 161 -17.10 5.53 6.42
N SER A 162 -16.20 4.60 6.72
CA SER A 162 -14.76 4.78 6.51
C SER A 162 -14.15 3.59 5.76
N ILE A 163 -13.01 3.84 5.11
CA ILE A 163 -12.12 2.82 4.57
C ILE A 163 -11.00 2.64 5.58
N SER A 164 -11.03 1.53 6.30
CA SER A 164 -9.95 1.11 7.18
C SER A 164 -8.75 0.63 6.37
N VAL A 165 -7.59 1.20 6.67
CA VAL A 165 -6.29 0.84 6.10
C VAL A 165 -5.39 0.35 7.22
N ASP A 166 -5.02 -0.93 7.17
CA ASP A 166 -4.01 -1.49 8.05
C ASP A 166 -2.61 -1.20 7.49
N ILE A 167 -1.86 -0.35 8.19
CA ILE A 167 -0.48 0.02 7.79
C ILE A 167 0.59 -0.89 8.42
N THR A 168 0.20 -1.97 9.11
CA THR A 168 1.15 -2.87 9.80
C THR A 168 2.24 -3.40 8.88
N ASN A 169 1.87 -3.88 7.69
CA ASN A 169 2.81 -4.42 6.70
C ASN A 169 3.21 -3.40 5.62
N ILE A 170 2.86 -2.13 5.78
CA ILE A 170 3.13 -1.05 4.81
C ILE A 170 4.26 -0.15 5.30
N ARG A 171 4.43 -0.04 6.62
CA ARG A 171 5.48 0.77 7.22
C ARG A 171 6.88 0.28 6.86
N LEU A 172 7.73 1.20 6.43
CA LEU A 172 9.15 0.98 6.23
C LEU A 172 9.91 0.94 7.55
N PHE A 173 9.54 1.83 8.49
CA PHE A 173 10.13 1.91 9.82
C PHE A 173 9.03 1.93 10.91
N SER A 174 9.26 1.20 11.99
CA SER A 174 8.53 1.38 13.26
C SER A 174 9.51 1.49 14.41
N ASP A 175 9.20 2.34 15.38
CA ASP A 175 9.84 2.30 16.69
C ASP A 175 8.73 2.00 17.70
N ASP A 176 8.48 0.73 18.02
CA ASP A 176 7.35 0.37 18.88
C ASP A 176 7.53 0.77 20.36
N GLY A 177 8.63 1.47 20.69
CA GLY A 177 8.98 1.85 22.06
C GLY A 177 9.32 0.67 22.98
N ALA A 178 9.18 -0.58 22.50
CA ALA A 178 9.52 -1.80 23.19
C ALA A 178 10.83 -2.43 22.68
N GLY A 179 11.47 -1.80 21.68
CA GLY A 179 12.71 -2.27 21.07
C GLY A 179 12.50 -3.40 20.05
N THR A 180 11.25 -3.70 19.68
CA THR A 180 10.91 -4.68 18.64
C THR A 180 10.53 -3.95 17.37
N ASN A 181 11.53 -3.73 16.52
CA ASN A 181 11.32 -3.13 15.21
C ASN A 181 10.48 -4.09 14.33
N THR A 182 9.35 -3.61 13.80
CA THR A 182 8.44 -4.37 12.92
C THR A 182 8.30 -3.79 11.51
N GLY A 183 8.92 -2.63 11.23
CA GLY A 183 8.94 -2.03 9.90
C GLY A 183 9.75 -2.87 8.91
N ILE A 184 9.38 -2.84 7.63
CA ILE A 184 9.99 -3.71 6.60
C ILE A 184 11.52 -3.59 6.58
N LEU A 185 12.07 -2.39 6.83
CA LEU A 185 13.50 -2.11 6.73
C LEU A 185 14.24 -2.25 8.07
N ASN A 186 13.56 -2.11 9.20
CA ASN A 186 14.22 -2.15 10.51
C ASN A 186 13.87 -3.39 11.33
N LYS A 187 12.93 -4.21 10.88
CA LYS A 187 12.65 -5.51 11.49
C LYS A 187 13.79 -6.47 11.26
N THR A 188 13.95 -7.38 12.21
CA THR A 188 14.87 -8.48 12.09
C THR A 188 14.27 -9.53 11.15
N ILE A 189 14.98 -9.85 10.07
CA ILE A 189 14.57 -10.88 9.11
C ILE A 189 15.30 -12.17 9.46
N ASP A 190 14.57 -13.15 9.98
CA ASP A 190 15.09 -14.51 10.12
C ASP A 190 15.22 -15.13 8.72
N LEU A 191 16.45 -15.42 8.30
CA LEU A 191 16.65 -16.29 7.13
C LEU A 191 16.50 -17.74 7.59
N THR A 192 15.69 -18.52 6.87
CA THR A 192 15.66 -19.97 7.05
C THR A 192 16.96 -20.56 6.52
N GLN A 193 17.83 -21.04 7.40
CA GLN A 193 18.92 -21.95 7.04
C GLN A 193 18.37 -23.39 7.04
N TYR A 194 18.93 -24.23 6.19
CA TYR A 194 18.77 -25.67 6.20
C TYR A 194 20.08 -26.25 6.71
N THR A 195 20.03 -27.11 7.71
CA THR A 195 21.20 -27.84 8.19
C THR A 195 21.02 -29.34 7.98
N ASN A 196 22.11 -30.00 7.67
CA ASN A 196 22.24 -31.44 7.64
C ASN A 196 23.38 -31.82 8.58
N THR A 197 23.04 -32.32 9.76
CA THR A 197 24.02 -32.87 10.69
C THR A 197 24.17 -34.35 10.41
N SER A 198 25.40 -34.76 10.13
CA SER A 198 25.75 -36.12 9.75
C SER A 198 25.39 -37.15 10.83
N GLY A 199 25.25 -36.74 12.10
CA GLY A 199 24.83 -37.62 13.21
C GLY A 199 25.84 -38.72 13.55
N VAL A 200 26.96 -38.78 12.83
CA VAL A 200 28.14 -39.62 13.07
C VAL A 200 29.31 -38.68 13.34
N ALA A 201 29.89 -38.80 14.53
CA ALA A 201 31.05 -38.02 14.92
C ALA A 201 32.28 -38.43 14.08
N ALA A 202 33.00 -37.44 13.55
CA ALA A 202 34.28 -37.66 12.89
C ALA A 202 35.32 -38.13 13.91
N THR A 203 36.19 -39.05 13.51
CA THR A 203 37.21 -39.59 14.42
C THR A 203 38.54 -38.81 14.36
N VAL A 204 38.62 -37.77 13.54
CA VAL A 204 39.87 -37.08 13.16
C VAL A 204 40.67 -36.50 14.33
N GLU A 205 40.00 -36.11 15.42
CA GLU A 205 40.66 -35.62 16.66
C GLU A 205 41.27 -36.75 17.50
N THR A 206 40.75 -37.97 17.37
CA THR A 206 41.21 -39.14 18.16
C THR A 206 42.09 -40.09 17.36
N THR A 207 41.88 -40.16 16.05
CA THR A 207 42.60 -41.00 15.09
C THR A 207 42.77 -40.21 13.80
N ALA A 208 44.00 -39.82 13.48
CA ALA A 208 44.31 -39.12 12.25
C ALA A 208 43.91 -39.96 11.02
N VAL A 209 43.34 -39.30 10.01
CA VAL A 209 42.89 -39.96 8.78
C VAL A 209 43.84 -39.56 7.66
N SER A 210 44.60 -40.53 7.14
CA SER A 210 45.64 -40.32 6.12
C SER A 210 45.25 -40.92 4.77
N PHE A 211 45.21 -40.10 3.73
CA PHE A 211 45.13 -40.52 2.33
C PHE A 211 46.54 -40.93 1.89
N SER A 212 46.83 -42.22 2.02
CA SER A 212 48.18 -42.79 1.90
C SER A 212 48.43 -43.41 0.53
N ASN A 213 47.37 -43.81 -0.18
CA ASN A 213 47.44 -44.35 -1.53
C ASN A 213 46.84 -43.35 -2.53
N THR A 214 47.38 -43.32 -3.74
CA THR A 214 46.88 -42.48 -4.84
C THR A 214 45.43 -42.81 -5.23
N ASP A 215 44.97 -44.02 -4.93
CA ASP A 215 43.60 -44.46 -5.22
C ASP A 215 42.62 -44.17 -4.05
N ASP A 216 43.07 -43.56 -2.95
CA ASP A 216 42.22 -43.26 -1.80
C ASP A 216 41.20 -42.17 -2.17
N LEU A 217 39.93 -42.55 -2.22
CA LEU A 217 38.83 -41.68 -2.65
C LEU A 217 37.64 -41.80 -1.72
N VAL A 218 37.13 -40.66 -1.26
CA VAL A 218 35.81 -40.58 -0.60
C VAL A 218 34.88 -39.73 -1.45
N THR A 219 33.70 -40.26 -1.76
CA THR A 219 32.69 -39.57 -2.55
C THR A 219 31.39 -39.41 -1.76
N PHE A 220 30.68 -38.32 -2.00
CA PHE A 220 29.29 -38.14 -1.59
C PHE A 220 28.58 -37.29 -2.62
N SER A 221 27.25 -37.33 -2.66
CA SER A 221 26.48 -36.52 -3.62
C SER A 221 25.73 -35.38 -2.94
N VAL A 222 25.64 -34.24 -3.61
CA VAL A 222 24.93 -33.07 -3.14
C VAL A 222 23.91 -32.65 -4.18
N LYS A 223 22.66 -32.48 -3.74
CA LYS A 223 21.58 -31.94 -4.56
C LYS A 223 21.09 -30.65 -3.95
N GLN A 224 21.13 -29.54 -4.69
CA GLN A 224 20.66 -28.22 -4.23
C GLN A 224 19.49 -27.73 -5.10
N GLY A 225 18.44 -27.19 -4.49
CA GLY A 225 17.38 -26.44 -5.18
C GLY A 225 16.65 -27.18 -6.30
N GLY A 226 16.67 -28.53 -6.31
CA GLY A 226 16.06 -29.34 -7.37
C GLY A 226 16.95 -29.63 -8.59
N ALA A 227 18.20 -29.18 -8.61
CA ALA A 227 19.17 -29.47 -9.67
C ALA A 227 19.59 -30.96 -9.70
N ALA A 228 20.35 -31.37 -10.72
CA ALA A 228 20.97 -32.70 -10.76
C ALA A 228 21.97 -32.84 -9.61
N ALA A 229 22.06 -34.04 -9.02
CA ALA A 229 23.02 -34.30 -7.95
C ALA A 229 24.46 -34.16 -8.50
N LYS A 230 25.28 -33.34 -7.84
CA LYS A 230 26.72 -33.23 -8.12
C LYS A 230 27.46 -34.19 -7.19
N THR A 231 28.47 -34.88 -7.72
CA THR A 231 29.36 -35.74 -6.91
C THR A 231 30.50 -34.89 -6.39
N VAL A 232 30.71 -34.94 -5.08
CA VAL A 232 31.86 -34.35 -4.39
C VAL A 232 32.88 -35.44 -4.14
N GLU A 233 34.12 -35.19 -4.53
CA GLU A 233 35.23 -36.13 -4.39
C GLU A 233 36.26 -35.55 -3.43
N ILE A 234 36.73 -36.38 -2.50
CA ILE A 234 37.82 -36.05 -1.57
C ILE A 234 38.97 -36.98 -1.92
N THR A 235 40.05 -36.40 -2.43
CA THR A 235 41.30 -37.07 -2.84
C THR A 235 42.49 -36.43 -2.13
N ASP A 236 43.67 -37.05 -2.24
CA ASP A 236 44.94 -36.48 -1.77
C ASP A 236 45.17 -35.04 -2.27
N GLN A 237 44.80 -34.75 -3.51
CA GLN A 237 44.88 -33.42 -4.12
C GLN A 237 43.96 -32.40 -3.43
N THR A 238 42.72 -32.78 -3.10
CA THR A 238 41.79 -31.89 -2.37
C THR A 238 42.30 -31.49 -0.98
N LEU A 239 43.08 -32.37 -0.33
CA LEU A 239 43.71 -32.07 0.97
C LEU A 239 44.82 -31.03 0.83
N LEU A 240 45.64 -31.14 -0.22
CA LEU A 240 46.70 -30.18 -0.51
C LEU A 240 46.12 -28.82 -0.94
N ASP A 241 45.07 -28.82 -1.75
CA ASP A 241 44.39 -27.60 -2.18
C ASP A 241 43.61 -26.93 -1.04
N ALA A 242 43.22 -27.70 -0.01
CA ALA A 242 42.66 -27.17 1.24
C ALA A 242 43.71 -26.51 2.16
N GLY A 243 44.99 -26.59 1.81
CA GLY A 243 46.09 -25.95 2.52
C GLY A 243 46.75 -26.81 3.60
N LEU A 244 46.50 -28.12 3.63
CA LEU A 244 47.22 -29.03 4.52
C LEU A 244 48.66 -29.23 4.03
N THR A 245 49.60 -29.36 4.96
CA THR A 245 51.02 -29.59 4.64
C THR A 245 51.33 -31.02 4.20
N ASP A 246 50.42 -31.95 4.48
CA ASP A 246 50.49 -33.35 4.07
C ASP A 246 49.08 -33.92 3.83
N THR A 247 48.99 -35.17 3.38
CA THR A 247 47.73 -35.85 3.03
C THR A 247 47.01 -36.44 4.25
N THR A 248 47.16 -35.82 5.43
CA THR A 248 46.61 -36.35 6.69
C THR A 248 45.80 -35.31 7.46
N ILE A 249 44.54 -35.64 7.73
CA ILE A 249 43.61 -34.84 8.52
C ILE A 249 43.82 -35.16 10.00
N ARG A 250 44.19 -34.15 10.80
CA ARG A 250 44.53 -34.32 12.23
C ARG A 250 43.63 -33.56 13.20
N SER A 251 42.80 -32.66 12.68
CA SER A 251 41.89 -31.87 13.48
C SER A 251 40.55 -31.64 12.78
N ASN A 252 39.55 -31.25 13.56
CA ASN A 252 38.26 -30.83 13.06
C ASN A 252 38.37 -29.60 12.16
N ALA A 253 39.34 -28.73 12.41
CA ALA A 253 39.61 -27.57 11.56
C ALA A 253 40.14 -27.98 10.18
N ASP A 254 41.05 -28.96 10.14
CA ASP A 254 41.55 -29.53 8.88
C ASP A 254 40.43 -30.22 8.11
N LEU A 255 39.58 -30.99 8.80
CA LEU A 255 38.44 -31.68 8.19
C LEU A 255 37.43 -30.70 7.58
N ALA A 256 37.10 -29.62 8.30
CA ALA A 256 36.21 -28.59 7.80
C ALA A 256 36.80 -27.86 6.58
N ALA A 257 38.11 -27.62 6.56
CA ALA A 257 38.80 -27.01 5.41
C ALA A 257 38.78 -27.92 4.18
N VAL A 258 39.08 -29.22 4.36
CA VAL A 258 39.06 -30.23 3.29
C VAL A 258 37.66 -30.39 2.72
N LEU A 259 36.62 -30.46 3.56
CA LEU A 259 35.24 -30.58 3.09
C LEU A 259 34.76 -29.32 2.35
N LYS A 260 35.16 -28.12 2.81
CA LYS A 260 34.88 -26.87 2.09
C LYS A 260 35.58 -26.82 0.74
N GLN A 261 36.82 -27.30 0.67
CA GLN A 261 37.57 -27.32 -0.58
C GLN A 261 36.99 -28.34 -1.57
N ALA A 262 36.66 -29.55 -1.11
CA ALA A 262 36.01 -30.56 -1.93
C ALA A 262 34.68 -30.07 -2.52
N LEU A 263 33.88 -29.32 -1.75
CA LEU A 263 32.66 -28.69 -2.25
C LEU A 263 32.94 -27.64 -3.35
N LYS A 264 34.00 -26.85 -3.20
CA LYS A 264 34.43 -25.89 -4.24
C LYS A 264 34.90 -26.59 -5.51
N ASP A 265 35.69 -27.65 -5.37
CA ASP A 265 36.22 -28.42 -6.50
C ASP A 265 35.08 -29.11 -7.28
N ALA A 266 34.01 -29.49 -6.59
CA ALA A 266 32.78 -30.03 -7.17
C ALA A 266 31.81 -28.94 -7.72
N ASP A 267 32.21 -27.67 -7.71
CA ASP A 267 31.39 -26.53 -8.15
C ASP A 267 30.06 -26.41 -7.37
N VAL A 268 30.08 -26.77 -6.08
CA VAL A 268 28.94 -26.65 -5.16
C VAL A 268 29.14 -25.40 -4.30
N THR A 269 28.40 -24.32 -4.62
CA THR A 269 28.49 -23.04 -3.91
C THR A 269 27.30 -22.82 -2.99
N GLY A 270 27.52 -22.23 -1.81
CA GLY A 270 26.45 -21.88 -0.87
C GLY A 270 26.10 -22.94 0.17
N ILE A 271 26.94 -23.97 0.32
CA ILE A 271 26.91 -24.90 1.44
C ILE A 271 28.17 -24.68 2.27
N ASP A 272 27.99 -24.26 3.51
CA ASP A 272 29.05 -24.19 4.51
C ASP A 272 29.15 -25.49 5.29
N VAL A 273 30.37 -25.79 5.74
CA VAL A 273 30.65 -26.96 6.56
C VAL A 273 31.26 -26.50 7.88
N THR A 274 30.67 -26.94 8.97
CA THR A 274 31.17 -26.73 10.33
C THR A 274 31.22 -28.06 11.05
N ILE A 275 32.08 -28.17 12.06
CA ILE A 275 32.07 -29.32 12.98
C ILE A 275 31.50 -28.83 14.31
N ASP A 276 30.48 -29.52 14.82
CA ASP A 276 29.86 -29.15 16.10
C ASP A 276 30.72 -29.56 17.31
N GLY A 277 30.33 -29.13 18.51
CA GLY A 277 31.04 -29.47 19.76
C GLY A 277 30.95 -30.95 20.17
N SER A 278 30.31 -31.80 19.35
CA SER A 278 30.24 -33.26 19.49
C SER A 278 30.93 -33.96 18.30
N ASP A 279 31.80 -33.25 17.58
CA ASP A 279 32.60 -33.72 16.45
C ASP A 279 31.78 -34.16 15.22
N ASN A 280 30.50 -33.79 15.12
CA ASN A 280 29.69 -34.11 13.93
C ASN A 280 29.91 -33.07 12.82
N VAL A 281 29.97 -33.56 11.58
CA VAL A 281 29.95 -32.68 10.41
C VAL A 281 28.54 -32.11 10.23
N VAL A 282 28.45 -30.78 10.21
CA VAL A 282 27.23 -30.01 9.97
C VAL A 282 27.39 -29.25 8.66
N PHE A 283 26.59 -29.63 7.67
CA PHE A 283 26.42 -28.87 6.45
C PHE A 283 25.30 -27.87 6.66
N SER A 284 25.52 -26.60 6.33
CA SER A 284 24.54 -25.53 6.43
C SER A 284 24.41 -24.83 5.09
N SER A 285 23.18 -24.61 4.63
CA SER A 285 22.89 -23.85 3.42
C SER A 285 21.66 -23.02 3.63
N THR A 286 21.55 -21.90 2.92
CA THR A 286 20.30 -21.13 2.91
C THR A 286 19.32 -21.62 1.83
N ASP A 287 19.74 -22.57 0.99
CA ASP A 287 18.87 -23.27 0.04
C ASP A 287 18.55 -24.69 0.52
N THR A 288 17.44 -25.24 0.03
CA THR A 288 17.17 -26.66 0.25
C THR A 288 18.24 -27.49 -0.44
N PHE A 289 18.91 -28.33 0.33
CA PHE A 289 19.85 -29.31 -0.20
C PHE A 289 19.57 -30.68 0.41
N SER A 290 20.08 -31.72 -0.23
CA SER A 290 20.15 -33.06 0.33
C SER A 290 21.50 -33.66 0.01
N LEU A 291 22.05 -34.37 0.98
CA LEU A 291 23.25 -35.17 0.82
C LEU A 291 22.82 -36.60 0.51
N GLY A 292 23.44 -37.21 -0.50
CA GLY A 292 23.35 -38.65 -0.72
C GLY A 292 24.44 -39.39 0.05
N ASP A 293 24.34 -40.72 0.08
CA ASP A 293 25.21 -41.56 0.89
C ASP A 293 26.68 -41.41 0.47
N ALA A 294 27.56 -41.35 1.48
CA ALA A 294 29.00 -41.27 1.27
C ALA A 294 29.62 -42.67 1.12
N ALA A 295 30.56 -42.81 0.20
CA ALA A 295 31.28 -44.06 -0.08
C ALA A 295 32.80 -43.83 -0.11
N ALA A 296 33.56 -44.73 0.51
CA ALA A 296 35.02 -44.77 0.46
C ALA A 296 35.48 -45.93 -0.43
N THR A 297 36.43 -45.68 -1.33
CA THR A 297 37.01 -46.65 -2.26
C THR A 297 38.53 -46.53 -2.29
N GLY A 298 39.23 -47.64 -2.57
CA GLY A 298 40.68 -47.65 -2.79
C GLY A 298 41.57 -47.80 -1.56
N THR A 299 41.02 -47.99 -0.34
CA THR A 299 41.77 -47.85 0.92
C THR A 299 41.66 -49.06 1.87
N THR A 300 42.63 -49.22 2.77
CA THR A 300 42.53 -50.00 4.01
C THR A 300 42.63 -49.08 5.23
N GLY A 301 41.54 -48.38 5.58
CA GLY A 301 41.48 -47.61 6.84
C GLY A 301 40.58 -46.37 6.82
N ILE A 302 40.29 -45.81 5.65
CA ILE A 302 39.38 -44.67 5.49
C ILE A 302 37.96 -45.21 5.31
N THR A 303 37.04 -44.70 6.13
CA THR A 303 35.60 -44.96 5.99
C THR A 303 34.86 -43.63 5.90
N ALA A 304 33.67 -43.60 5.31
CA ALA A 304 32.82 -42.39 5.35
C ALA A 304 32.61 -41.89 6.80
N GLY A 305 32.45 -42.83 7.74
CA GLY A 305 32.33 -42.53 9.17
C GLY A 305 33.58 -41.93 9.81
N SER A 306 34.80 -42.26 9.37
CA SER A 306 36.02 -41.65 9.93
C SER A 306 36.15 -40.15 9.61
N LEU A 307 35.52 -39.71 8.51
CA LEU A 307 35.40 -38.30 8.15
C LEU A 307 34.11 -37.65 8.70
N GLY A 308 33.35 -38.38 9.53
CA GLY A 308 32.07 -37.92 10.06
C GLY A 308 31.01 -37.70 8.97
N LEU A 309 31.07 -38.44 7.86
CA LEU A 309 30.06 -38.42 6.79
C LEU A 309 29.09 -39.60 6.97
N ASN A 310 27.78 -39.30 6.94
CA ASN A 310 26.72 -40.26 7.21
C ASN A 310 26.57 -41.25 6.04
N THR A 311 26.44 -42.54 6.36
CA THR A 311 26.14 -43.62 5.39
C THR A 311 24.64 -43.79 5.12
N THR A 312 23.79 -42.99 5.76
CA THR A 312 22.34 -43.01 5.64
C THR A 312 21.83 -41.58 5.59
N ALA A 313 21.40 -41.13 4.41
CA ALA A 313 20.89 -39.78 4.15
C ALA A 313 20.07 -39.18 5.31
N ALA A 314 20.65 -38.22 6.04
CA ALA A 314 19.93 -37.43 7.03
C ALA A 314 19.01 -36.43 6.34
N THR A 315 17.79 -36.25 6.85
CA THR A 315 16.82 -35.27 6.34
C THR A 315 17.22 -33.86 6.79
N THR A 316 17.22 -32.89 5.89
CA THR A 316 17.51 -31.49 6.22
C THR A 316 16.51 -30.91 7.21
N SER A 317 17.01 -30.31 8.28
CA SER A 317 16.20 -29.59 9.26
C SER A 317 16.33 -28.10 9.02
N THR A 318 15.26 -27.35 9.29
CA THR A 318 15.33 -25.89 9.33
C THR A 318 16.13 -25.47 10.56
N ALA A 319 17.19 -24.71 10.35
CA ALA A 319 17.92 -23.97 11.36
C ALA A 319 17.66 -22.47 11.18
N THR A 320 17.57 -21.72 12.27
CA THR A 320 17.45 -20.26 12.22
C THR A 320 18.82 -19.69 11.88
N ALA A 321 18.94 -18.99 10.74
CA ALA A 321 20.11 -18.13 10.52
C ALA A 321 20.05 -16.94 11.47
N GLY A 322 21.20 -16.38 11.82
CA GLY A 322 21.27 -15.14 12.59
C GLY A 322 20.27 -14.11 12.07
N ALA A 323 19.46 -13.62 13.00
CA ALA A 323 18.41 -12.66 12.75
C ALA A 323 19.07 -11.29 12.49
N ILE A 324 18.93 -10.71 11.29
CA ILE A 324 19.58 -9.44 10.91
C ILE A 324 18.55 -8.49 10.30
N SER A 325 18.61 -7.20 10.65
CA SER A 325 17.80 -6.15 10.01
C SER A 325 18.54 -5.52 8.84
N LEU A 326 17.84 -4.95 7.86
CA LEU A 326 18.48 -4.27 6.73
C LEU A 326 19.33 -3.07 7.20
N MET A 327 18.94 -2.42 8.29
CA MET A 327 19.70 -1.30 8.88
C MET A 327 20.98 -1.75 9.58
N ASP A 328 21.03 -3.00 10.05
CA ASP A 328 22.20 -3.57 10.74
C ASP A 328 23.15 -4.31 9.78
N ILE A 329 22.93 -4.20 8.46
CA ILE A 329 23.87 -4.76 7.46
C ILE A 329 25.18 -3.99 7.56
N ASP A 330 26.22 -4.71 7.98
CA ASP A 330 27.60 -4.23 8.04
C ASP A 330 28.53 -5.26 7.40
N ILE A 331 29.12 -4.93 6.24
CA ILE A 331 30.09 -5.77 5.52
C ILE A 331 31.55 -5.47 5.89
N SER A 332 31.81 -4.52 6.80
CA SER A 332 33.16 -4.09 7.19
C SER A 332 33.83 -4.98 8.23
N LEU A 333 33.07 -5.87 8.89
CA LEU A 333 33.60 -6.78 9.91
C LEU A 333 34.56 -7.81 9.29
N GLY A 334 35.75 -7.95 9.89
CA GLY A 334 36.86 -8.75 9.34
C GLY A 334 36.64 -10.27 9.24
N SER A 335 35.48 -10.79 9.63
CA SER A 335 35.12 -12.22 9.58
C SER A 335 34.02 -12.55 8.55
N ILE A 336 33.64 -11.59 7.70
CA ILE A 336 32.52 -11.77 6.75
C ILE A 336 32.97 -12.55 5.51
N THR A 337 32.35 -13.73 5.35
CA THR A 337 32.54 -14.64 4.23
C THR A 337 31.65 -14.27 3.04
N ALA A 338 31.90 -14.86 1.86
CA ALA A 338 31.01 -14.71 0.71
C ALA A 338 29.59 -15.26 0.98
N ALA A 339 29.44 -16.21 1.91
CA ALA A 339 28.14 -16.72 2.35
C ALA A 339 27.35 -15.66 3.13
N ASP A 340 28.02 -14.89 3.98
CA ASP A 340 27.40 -13.81 4.77
C ASP A 340 26.88 -12.68 3.87
N VAL A 341 27.64 -12.30 2.84
CA VAL A 341 27.19 -11.28 1.88
C VAL A 341 25.97 -11.75 1.07
N ASN A 342 25.93 -13.03 0.69
CA ASN A 342 24.74 -13.62 0.06
C ASN A 342 23.53 -13.63 1.01
N ASN A 343 23.74 -13.82 2.31
CA ASN A 343 22.67 -13.70 3.30
C ASN A 343 22.13 -12.26 3.36
N TYR A 344 23.00 -11.24 3.33
CA TYR A 344 22.57 -9.84 3.27
C TYR A 344 21.79 -9.52 1.99
N ILE A 345 22.22 -10.02 0.83
CA ILE A 345 21.47 -9.88 -0.43
C ILE A 345 20.07 -10.48 -0.30
N ARG A 346 19.92 -11.63 0.37
CA ARG A 346 18.62 -12.26 0.62
C ARG A 346 17.74 -11.46 1.58
N VAL A 347 18.32 -10.80 2.59
CA VAL A 347 17.59 -9.86 3.48
C VAL A 347 17.03 -8.71 2.64
N VAL A 348 17.83 -8.14 1.75
CA VAL A 348 17.41 -7.07 0.84
C VAL A 348 16.32 -7.56 -0.12
N ASP A 349 16.44 -8.76 -0.67
CA ASP A 349 15.42 -9.36 -1.54
C ASP A 349 14.09 -9.61 -0.81
N LYS A 350 14.14 -10.03 0.45
CA LYS A 350 12.95 -10.17 1.28
C LYS A 350 12.31 -8.80 1.54
N ALA A 351 13.11 -7.78 1.86
CA ALA A 351 12.62 -6.41 2.03
C ALA A 351 12.00 -5.85 0.73
N LEU A 352 12.62 -6.07 -0.43
CA LEU A 352 12.08 -5.71 -1.75
C LEU A 352 10.74 -6.39 -2.04
N SER A 353 10.62 -7.68 -1.72
CA SER A 353 9.36 -8.43 -1.86
C SER A 353 8.25 -7.86 -0.98
N GLU A 354 8.58 -7.46 0.24
CA GLU A 354 7.62 -6.85 1.17
C GLU A 354 7.25 -5.42 0.77
N VAL A 355 8.20 -4.60 0.35
CA VAL A 355 7.93 -3.27 -0.22
C VAL A 355 7.03 -3.37 -1.45
N THR A 356 7.25 -4.37 -2.31
CA THR A 356 6.41 -4.62 -3.49
C THR A 356 4.99 -5.06 -3.09
N THR A 357 4.87 -5.90 -2.06
CA THR A 357 3.58 -6.30 -1.51
C THR A 357 2.84 -5.10 -0.90
N ALA A 358 3.53 -4.27 -0.12
CA ALA A 358 2.99 -3.03 0.43
C ALA A 358 2.52 -2.08 -0.68
N ALA A 359 3.32 -1.87 -1.73
CA ALA A 359 2.95 -1.03 -2.87
C ALA A 359 1.70 -1.56 -3.60
N SER A 360 1.58 -2.88 -3.77
CA SER A 360 0.38 -3.51 -4.34
C SER A 360 -0.86 -3.26 -3.47
N THR A 361 -0.74 -3.36 -2.14
CA THR A 361 -1.86 -3.07 -1.22
C THR A 361 -2.28 -1.60 -1.26
N LEU A 362 -1.33 -0.65 -1.30
CA LEU A 362 -1.63 0.77 -1.45
C LEU A 362 -2.28 1.06 -2.81
N GLY A 363 -1.82 0.43 -3.89
CA GLY A 363 -2.45 0.54 -5.21
C GLY A 363 -3.88 0.03 -5.22
N ALA A 364 -4.19 -1.06 -4.50
CA ALA A 364 -5.56 -1.53 -4.33
C ALA A 364 -6.43 -0.53 -3.53
N ILE A 365 -5.86 0.13 -2.52
CA ILE A 365 -6.54 1.17 -1.74
C ILE A 365 -6.82 2.40 -2.59
N GLN A 366 -5.85 2.86 -3.38
CA GLN A 366 -6.02 4.00 -4.30
C GLN A 366 -7.18 3.75 -5.27
N ASN A 367 -7.21 2.59 -5.92
CA ASN A 367 -8.33 2.21 -6.79
C ASN A 367 -9.68 2.20 -6.05
N ARG A 368 -9.72 1.74 -4.79
CA ARG A 368 -10.94 1.76 -3.96
C ARG A 368 -11.38 3.18 -3.63
N VAL A 369 -10.45 4.07 -3.29
CA VAL A 369 -10.72 5.50 -3.02
C VAL A 369 -11.24 6.17 -4.29
N ASP A 370 -10.64 5.93 -5.44
CA ASP A 370 -11.07 6.48 -6.74
C ASP A 370 -12.48 6.01 -7.13
N MET A 371 -12.76 4.72 -6.98
CA MET A 371 -14.11 4.17 -7.20
C MET A 371 -15.13 4.84 -6.27
N GLN A 372 -14.77 5.06 -5.01
CA GLN A 372 -15.64 5.71 -4.04
C GLN A 372 -15.87 7.19 -4.37
N LYS A 373 -14.83 7.94 -4.76
CA LYS A 373 -14.97 9.33 -5.24
C LYS A 373 -15.90 9.42 -6.44
N GLY A 374 -15.75 8.50 -7.40
CA GLY A 374 -16.63 8.42 -8.56
C GLY A 374 -18.08 8.09 -8.20
N PHE A 375 -18.30 7.23 -7.21
CA PHE A 375 -19.63 6.93 -6.69
C PHE A 375 -20.26 8.15 -6.00
N VAL A 376 -19.53 8.80 -5.09
CA VAL A 376 -20.01 9.99 -4.35
C VAL A 376 -20.32 11.13 -5.32
N SER A 377 -19.45 11.40 -6.31
CA SER A 377 -19.71 12.41 -7.35
C SER A 377 -20.99 12.13 -8.14
N LYS A 378 -21.21 10.88 -8.59
CA LYS A 378 -22.45 10.52 -9.30
C LYS A 378 -23.69 10.62 -8.40
N LEU A 379 -23.55 10.33 -7.11
CA LEU A 379 -24.65 10.47 -6.16
C LEU A 379 -24.98 11.94 -5.91
N MET A 380 -23.97 12.81 -5.75
CA MET A 380 -24.14 14.27 -5.67
C MET A 380 -24.88 14.79 -6.91
N ASP A 381 -24.44 14.44 -8.12
CA ASP A 381 -25.10 14.83 -9.37
C ASP A 381 -26.56 14.35 -9.46
N THR A 382 -26.85 13.16 -8.93
CA THR A 382 -28.20 12.59 -8.93
C THR A 382 -29.09 13.31 -7.91
N ILE A 383 -28.56 13.64 -6.75
CA ILE A 383 -29.25 14.43 -5.72
C ILE A 383 -29.53 15.84 -6.25
N ASP A 384 -28.56 16.48 -6.91
CA ASP A 384 -28.75 17.82 -7.50
C ASP A 384 -29.82 17.82 -8.59
N LYS A 385 -29.83 16.82 -9.48
CA LYS A 385 -30.93 16.64 -10.44
C LYS A 385 -32.26 16.39 -9.74
N GLY A 386 -32.29 15.57 -8.69
CA GLY A 386 -33.48 15.31 -7.88
C GLY A 386 -34.03 16.59 -7.25
N VAL A 387 -33.19 17.39 -6.60
CA VAL A 387 -33.53 18.70 -6.04
C VAL A 387 -34.06 19.64 -7.13
N GLY A 388 -33.37 19.70 -8.28
CA GLY A 388 -33.77 20.54 -9.40
C GLY A 388 -35.16 20.19 -9.93
N THR A 389 -35.47 18.91 -10.12
CA THR A 389 -36.82 18.49 -10.54
C THR A 389 -37.93 18.86 -9.56
N LEU A 390 -37.60 19.01 -8.27
CA LEU A 390 -38.59 19.34 -7.25
C LEU A 390 -38.77 20.85 -7.10
N VAL A 391 -37.72 21.64 -7.30
CA VAL A 391 -37.70 23.05 -6.89
C VAL A 391 -37.38 24.03 -8.01
N ASP A 392 -36.77 23.62 -9.11
CA ASP A 392 -36.41 24.54 -10.20
C ASP A 392 -37.67 24.94 -10.99
N ALA A 393 -37.65 26.16 -11.52
CA ALA A 393 -38.66 26.66 -12.43
C ALA A 393 -38.22 26.51 -13.88
N ASP A 394 -39.17 26.18 -14.77
CA ASP A 394 -38.93 26.26 -16.22
C ASP A 394 -38.94 27.72 -16.66
N MET A 395 -37.75 28.26 -16.98
CA MET A 395 -37.59 29.65 -17.40
C MET A 395 -38.32 29.96 -18.72
N THR A 396 -38.54 28.97 -19.58
CA THR A 396 -39.27 29.15 -20.84
C THR A 396 -40.75 29.39 -20.57
N GLU A 397 -41.33 28.60 -19.66
CA GLU A 397 -42.73 28.77 -19.25
C GLU A 397 -42.92 30.08 -18.48
N GLU A 398 -42.08 30.34 -17.46
CA GLU A 398 -42.22 31.55 -16.63
C GLU A 398 -41.96 32.82 -17.44
N SER A 399 -41.00 32.83 -18.39
CA SER A 399 -40.78 34.01 -19.25
C SER A 399 -41.94 34.25 -20.22
N THR A 400 -42.57 33.19 -20.75
CA THR A 400 -43.77 33.30 -21.58
C THR A 400 -44.95 33.82 -20.76
N ARG A 401 -45.11 33.31 -19.54
CA ARG A 401 -46.11 33.75 -18.57
C ARG A 401 -45.92 35.21 -18.17
N LEU A 402 -44.69 35.67 -17.94
CA LEU A 402 -44.38 37.06 -17.63
C LEU A 402 -44.83 38.00 -18.74
N LYS A 403 -44.51 37.67 -20.00
CA LYS A 403 -44.94 38.46 -21.17
C LYS A 403 -46.47 38.51 -21.30
N ALA A 404 -47.14 37.38 -21.05
CA ALA A 404 -48.60 37.33 -21.04
C ALA A 404 -49.18 38.21 -19.92
N LEU A 405 -48.61 38.18 -18.71
CA LEU A 405 -49.03 38.99 -17.56
C LEU A 405 -48.79 40.49 -17.78
N GLN A 406 -47.67 40.88 -18.40
CA GLN A 406 -47.40 42.26 -18.80
C GLN A 406 -48.44 42.75 -19.81
N THR A 407 -48.80 41.91 -20.79
CA THR A 407 -49.86 42.23 -21.76
C THR A 407 -51.23 42.35 -21.08
N GLN A 408 -51.55 41.45 -20.14
CA GLN A 408 -52.78 41.51 -19.35
C GLN A 408 -52.83 42.75 -18.44
N GLN A 409 -51.70 43.19 -17.86
CA GLN A 409 -51.63 44.43 -17.09
C GLN A 409 -51.93 45.63 -17.98
N GLN A 410 -51.33 45.70 -19.17
CA GLN A 410 -51.59 46.78 -20.12
C GLN A 410 -53.06 46.84 -20.54
N LEU A 411 -53.67 45.68 -20.83
CA LEU A 411 -55.10 45.56 -21.13
C LEU A 411 -55.98 45.89 -19.91
N GLY A 412 -55.56 45.52 -18.71
CA GLY A 412 -56.27 45.82 -17.46
C GLY A 412 -56.29 47.32 -17.14
N VAL A 413 -55.18 48.03 -17.37
CA VAL A 413 -55.10 49.50 -17.25
C VAL A 413 -55.99 50.18 -18.29
N GLN A 414 -56.00 49.68 -19.54
CA GLN A 414 -56.91 50.17 -20.59
C GLN A 414 -58.38 49.92 -20.22
N ALA A 415 -58.72 48.72 -19.74
CA ALA A 415 -60.07 48.36 -19.32
C ALA A 415 -60.54 49.20 -18.12
N LEU A 416 -59.66 49.48 -17.15
CA LEU A 416 -59.96 50.37 -16.02
C LEU A 416 -60.19 51.82 -16.50
N SER A 417 -59.39 52.30 -17.45
CA SER A 417 -59.59 53.61 -18.08
C SER A 417 -60.95 53.70 -18.78
N ILE A 418 -61.32 52.68 -19.57
CA ILE A 418 -62.63 52.59 -20.24
C ILE A 418 -63.78 52.49 -19.23
N ALA A 419 -63.61 51.70 -18.16
CA ALA A 419 -64.61 51.57 -17.11
C ALA A 419 -64.83 52.90 -16.37
N ASN A 420 -63.78 53.70 -16.17
CA ASN A 420 -63.88 55.03 -15.55
C ASN A 420 -64.52 56.07 -16.49
N THR A 421 -64.24 56.04 -17.80
CA THR A 421 -64.88 56.96 -18.76
C THR A 421 -66.36 56.64 -19.01
N SER A 422 -66.76 55.36 -18.88
CA SER A 422 -68.17 54.96 -19.01
C SER A 422 -69.09 55.62 -17.96
N SER A 423 -68.59 55.88 -16.74
CA SER A 423 -69.33 56.63 -15.71
C SER A 423 -69.40 58.13 -16.01
N GLN A 424 -68.42 58.69 -16.71
CA GLN A 424 -68.41 60.11 -17.13
C GLN A 424 -69.41 60.37 -18.27
N ALA A 425 -69.59 59.42 -19.19
CA ALA A 425 -70.59 59.51 -20.25
C ALA A 425 -72.03 59.59 -19.69
N ILE A 426 -72.30 58.97 -18.55
CA ILE A 426 -73.59 59.07 -17.85
C ILE A 426 -73.79 60.46 -17.23
N MET A 427 -72.74 61.09 -16.68
CA MET A 427 -72.79 62.46 -16.16
C MET A 427 -73.06 63.51 -17.24
N GLN A 428 -72.56 63.30 -18.46
CA GLN A 428 -72.85 64.18 -19.60
C GLN A 428 -74.32 64.14 -20.04
N LEU A 429 -75.02 63.03 -19.79
CA LEU A 429 -76.46 62.91 -20.07
C LEU A 429 -77.33 63.73 -19.11
N PHE A 430 -76.80 64.12 -17.95
CA PHE A 430 -77.47 64.97 -16.95
C PHE A 430 -77.01 66.44 -16.99
N GLN A 431 -76.12 66.80 -17.94
CA GLN A 431 -75.63 68.17 -18.16
C GLN A 431 -76.22 68.85 -19.41
N ASN A 432 -77.11 68.17 -20.13
CA ASN A 432 -78.05 68.76 -21.09
C ASN A 432 -79.47 68.59 -20.54
#